data_AF-A0A363U1C4-F1
#
_entry.id   AF-A0A363U1C4-F1
#
_cell.length_a   1.000
_cell.length_b   1.000
_cell.length_c   1.000
_cell.angle_alpha   90.00
_cell.angle_beta   90.00
_cell.angle_gamma   90.00
#
_symmetry.space_group_name_H-M   'P 1'
#
loop_
_entity.id
_entity.type
_entity.pdbx_description
1 polymer ?
#
loop_
_entity_poly.entity_id
_entity_poly.type
_entity_poly.pdbx_seq_one_letter_code
_entity_poly.pdbx_strand_id
1 'polypeptide(L)'
;MKRWQGSCIGAFLVLLVGGSSLFFLVPVGGAMLVGIPPVFDKLTGWVVCPGAESISVEEYNRGPVTTSPTGGTGHQEEWTCTFEDGSQKVVPNEEIALKGIGASFTAAGICGGLVVLLLMVIAAGIGGRLVRPKTE
;
A
#
# COMPACT_ATOMS: atom_id res chain seq x y z
N MET A 1 -22.68 -34.26 2.26
CA MET A 1 -21.41 -33.75 2.85
C MET A 1 -21.70 -33.24 4.25
N LYS A 2 -20.87 -33.56 5.25
CA LYS A 2 -21.03 -33.00 6.61
C LYS A 2 -20.86 -31.47 6.51
N ARG A 3 -21.71 -30.70 7.19
CA ARG A 3 -21.72 -29.22 7.17
C ARG A 3 -20.32 -28.59 7.41
N TRP A 4 -19.45 -29.30 8.14
CA TRP A 4 -18.04 -28.96 8.36
C TRP A 4 -17.15 -29.01 7.10
N GLN A 5 -17.32 -30.00 6.22
CA GLN A 5 -16.47 -30.13 5.02
C GLN A 5 -16.75 -29.03 3.99
N GLY A 6 -18.01 -28.60 3.86
CA GLY A 6 -18.36 -27.44 3.02
C GLY A 6 -17.78 -26.13 3.57
N SER A 7 -17.69 -26.00 4.90
CA SER A 7 -17.08 -24.84 5.56
C SER A 7 -15.57 -24.76 5.31
N CYS A 8 -14.85 -25.88 5.39
CA CYS A 8 -13.40 -25.90 5.15
C CYS A 8 -13.05 -25.64 3.67
N ILE A 9 -13.83 -26.20 2.73
CA ILE A 9 -13.63 -25.95 1.29
C ILE A 9 -13.93 -24.49 0.94
N GLY A 10 -14.99 -23.92 1.51
CA GLY A 10 -15.32 -22.50 1.35
C GLY A 10 -14.19 -21.59 1.86
N ALA A 11 -13.70 -21.82 3.08
CA ALA A 11 -12.58 -21.05 3.63
C ALA A 11 -11.31 -21.16 2.78
N PHE A 12 -11.00 -22.37 2.28
CA PHE A 12 -9.86 -22.59 1.40
C PHE A 12 -9.98 -21.81 0.07
N LEU A 13 -11.13 -21.86 -0.58
CA LEU A 13 -11.37 -21.10 -1.82
C LEU A 13 -11.31 -19.59 -1.58
N VAL A 14 -11.83 -19.11 -0.45
CA VAL A 14 -11.75 -17.71 -0.07
C VAL A 14 -10.30 -17.27 0.14
N LEU A 15 -9.50 -18.05 0.87
CA LEU A 15 -8.08 -17.76 1.06
C LEU A 15 -7.29 -17.81 -0.26
N LEU A 16 -7.61 -18.76 -1.14
CA LEU A 16 -6.91 -18.93 -2.42
C LEU A 16 -7.24 -17.80 -3.39
N VAL A 17 -8.52 -17.50 -3.60
CA VAL A 17 -8.96 -16.40 -4.50
C VAL A 17 -8.62 -15.04 -3.90
N GLY A 18 -8.82 -14.85 -2.61
CA GLY A 18 -8.43 -13.63 -1.91
C GLY A 18 -6.93 -13.38 -1.94
N GLY A 19 -6.13 -14.38 -1.56
CA GLY A 19 -4.68 -14.29 -1.56
C GLY A 19 -4.11 -14.05 -2.96
N SER A 20 -4.60 -14.77 -3.97
CA SER A 20 -4.16 -14.56 -5.37
C SER A 20 -4.53 -13.17 -5.90
N SER A 21 -5.69 -12.62 -5.52
CA SER A 21 -6.06 -11.26 -5.92
C SER A 21 -5.14 -10.20 -5.30
N LEU A 22 -4.77 -10.35 -4.02
CA LEU A 22 -3.84 -9.44 -3.34
C LEU A 22 -2.43 -9.49 -3.96
N PHE A 23 -2.00 -10.66 -4.44
CA PHE A 23 -0.73 -10.80 -5.14
C PHE A 23 -0.64 -9.91 -6.41
N PHE A 24 -1.77 -9.58 -7.03
CA PHE A 24 -1.82 -8.64 -8.15
C PHE A 24 -2.12 -7.20 -7.72
N LEU A 25 -3.08 -7.01 -6.81
CA LEU A 25 -3.52 -5.68 -6.39
C LEU A 25 -2.43 -4.90 -5.67
N VAL A 26 -1.62 -5.57 -4.84
CA VAL A 26 -0.60 -4.89 -4.02
C VAL A 26 0.58 -4.39 -4.85
N PRO A 27 1.20 -5.19 -5.75
CA PRO A 27 2.28 -4.67 -6.58
C PRO A 27 1.82 -3.59 -7.56
N VAL A 28 0.66 -3.79 -8.19
CA VAL A 28 0.12 -2.82 -9.17
C VAL A 28 -0.31 -1.53 -8.46
N GLY A 29 -1.07 -1.64 -7.38
CA GLY A 29 -1.51 -0.49 -6.60
C GLY A 29 -0.33 0.25 -5.96
N GLY A 30 0.64 -0.48 -5.40
CA GLY A 30 1.85 0.10 -4.83
C GLY A 30 2.67 0.87 -5.87
N ALA A 31 2.90 0.28 -7.05
CA ALA A 31 3.59 0.95 -8.15
C ALA A 31 2.84 2.19 -8.65
N MET A 32 1.51 2.15 -8.73
CA MET A 32 0.69 3.32 -9.09
C MET A 32 0.83 4.44 -8.07
N LEU A 33 0.82 4.13 -6.77
CA LEU A 33 0.99 5.13 -5.72
C LEU A 33 2.38 5.79 -5.75
N VAL A 34 3.43 5.00 -6.01
CA VAL A 34 4.79 5.51 -6.22
C VAL A 34 4.88 6.40 -7.47
N GLY A 35 4.15 6.06 -8.53
CA GLY A 35 4.13 6.83 -9.78
C GLY A 35 3.37 8.16 -9.72
N ILE A 36 2.71 8.49 -8.60
CA ILE A 36 1.95 9.74 -8.42
C ILE A 36 2.64 10.57 -7.33
N PRO A 37 3.55 11.50 -7.71
CA PRO A 37 4.34 12.29 -6.75
C PRO A 37 3.55 12.92 -5.60
N PRO A 38 2.43 13.65 -5.82
CA PRO A 38 1.74 14.29 -4.69
C PRO A 38 1.12 13.32 -3.68
N VAL A 39 0.85 12.07 -4.09
CA VAL A 39 0.33 11.03 -3.20
C VAL A 39 1.47 10.34 -2.48
N PHE A 40 2.54 10.01 -3.21
CA PHE A 40 3.77 9.47 -2.65
C PHE A 40 4.34 10.40 -1.58
N ASP A 41 4.46 11.69 -1.85
CA ASP A 41 5.04 12.67 -0.92
C ASP A 41 4.21 12.78 0.36
N LYS A 42 2.88 12.77 0.22
CA LYS A 42 1.98 12.77 1.39
C LYS A 42 2.12 11.52 2.25
N LEU A 43 2.13 10.34 1.63
CA LEU A 43 2.27 9.06 2.33
C LEU A 43 3.64 8.96 3.01
N THR A 44 4.68 9.35 2.29
CA THR A 44 6.04 9.36 2.78
C THR A 44 6.19 10.36 3.93
N GLY A 45 5.62 11.56 3.81
CA GLY A 45 5.62 12.58 4.86
C GLY A 45 4.99 12.09 6.15
N TRP A 46 3.87 11.39 6.04
CA TRP A 46 3.19 10.77 7.18
C TRP A 46 4.04 9.73 7.92
N VAL A 47 4.89 8.98 7.20
CA VAL A 47 5.71 7.90 7.78
C VAL A 47 7.07 8.40 8.24
N VAL A 48 7.65 9.34 7.51
CA VAL A 48 9.01 9.83 7.72
C VAL A 48 9.05 10.94 8.78
N CYS A 49 8.03 11.79 8.79
CA CYS A 49 7.91 12.95 9.67
C CYS A 49 6.51 13.03 10.31
N PRO A 50 6.16 12.05 11.16
CA PRO A 50 4.86 12.03 11.82
C PRO A 50 4.72 13.24 12.75
N GLY A 51 3.70 14.06 12.53
CA GLY A 51 3.41 15.22 13.36
C GLY A 51 4.29 16.45 13.08
N ALA A 52 5.01 16.50 11.96
CA ALA A 52 5.67 17.73 11.53
C ALA A 52 4.61 18.77 11.10
N GLU A 53 4.79 20.01 11.54
CA GLU A 53 3.95 21.16 11.17
C GLU A 53 4.27 21.60 9.73
N SER A 54 5.54 21.51 9.35
CA SER A 54 5.99 21.80 7.98
C SER A 54 7.11 20.86 7.56
N ILE A 55 7.14 20.57 6.26
CA ILE A 55 8.17 19.76 5.60
C ILE A 55 8.72 20.63 4.47
N SER A 56 10.00 21.00 4.55
CA SER A 56 10.70 21.65 3.44
C SER A 56 11.52 20.63 2.68
N VAL A 57 11.35 20.61 1.36
CA VAL A 57 12.03 19.70 0.46
C VAL A 57 13.16 20.45 -0.23
N GLU A 58 14.39 19.99 -0.06
CA GLU A 58 15.56 20.52 -0.74
C GLU A 58 16.05 19.49 -1.76
N GLU A 59 15.92 19.83 -3.04
CA GLU A 59 16.35 18.98 -4.16
C GLU A 59 17.76 19.43 -4.57
N TYR A 60 18.78 18.70 -4.12
CA TYR A 60 20.19 19.10 -4.32
C TYR A 60 20.85 18.41 -5.52
N ASN A 61 20.19 17.43 -6.15
CA ASN A 61 20.73 16.75 -7.31
C ASN A 61 19.63 16.31 -8.28
N ARG A 62 19.61 16.95 -9.46
CA ARG A 62 18.92 16.46 -10.66
C ARG A 62 19.97 15.88 -11.60
N GLY A 63 20.27 14.60 -11.42
CA GLY A 63 21.28 13.91 -12.19
C GLY A 63 20.96 12.45 -12.44
N PRO A 64 21.68 11.78 -13.34
CA PRO A 64 21.56 10.33 -13.51
C PRO A 64 21.99 9.64 -12.19
N VAL A 65 21.16 8.76 -11.63
CA VAL A 65 21.54 7.98 -10.41
C VAL A 65 22.62 6.93 -10.71
N THR A 66 22.93 6.70 -11.99
CA THR A 66 23.97 5.78 -12.42
C THR A 66 24.94 6.47 -13.36
N THR A 67 26.14 5.92 -13.50
CA THR A 67 27.14 6.40 -14.49
C THR A 67 26.72 6.15 -15.94
N SER A 68 25.56 5.52 -16.19
CA SER A 68 25.05 5.27 -17.53
C SER A 68 24.27 6.50 -18.03
N PRO A 69 24.52 6.96 -19.27
CA PRO A 69 23.74 8.04 -19.90
C PRO A 69 22.27 7.65 -20.18
N THR A 70 21.92 6.37 -20.05
CA THR A 70 20.54 5.84 -20.06
C THR A 70 20.03 5.45 -18.67
N GLY A 71 20.80 5.74 -17.62
CA GLY A 71 20.40 5.52 -16.24
C GLY A 71 19.16 6.34 -15.89
N GLY A 72 18.35 5.81 -14.97
CA GLY A 72 17.25 6.58 -14.40
C GLY A 72 17.76 7.93 -13.90
N THR A 73 17.01 8.99 -14.18
CA THR A 73 17.18 10.27 -13.50
C THR A 73 16.70 10.10 -12.06
N GLY A 74 17.59 10.33 -11.11
CA GLY A 74 17.25 10.26 -9.69
C GLY A 74 17.04 11.66 -9.17
N HIS A 75 15.90 11.86 -8.52
CA HIS A 75 15.68 13.03 -7.69
C HIS A 75 16.33 12.69 -6.34
N GLN A 76 17.46 13.34 -6.04
CA GLN A 76 17.99 13.31 -4.68
C GLN A 76 17.33 14.45 -3.93
N GLU A 77 16.42 14.08 -3.04
CA GLU A 77 15.69 15.01 -2.18
C GLU A 77 16.07 14.77 -0.73
N GLU A 78 16.31 15.86 0.00
CA GLU A 78 16.42 15.87 1.45
C GLU A 78 15.20 16.59 2.02
N TRP A 79 14.60 16.01 3.04
CA TRP A 79 13.43 16.57 3.69
C TRP A 79 13.81 17.08 5.06
N THR A 80 13.55 18.35 5.32
CA THR A 80 13.68 18.93 6.65
C THR A 80 12.30 19.11 7.26
N CYS A 81 12.06 18.40 8.35
CA CYS A 81 10.78 18.38 9.03
C CYS A 81 10.86 19.23 10.28
N THR A 82 9.97 20.21 10.40
CA THR A 82 9.89 21.13 11.53
C THR A 82 8.67 20.76 12.38
N PHE A 83 8.89 20.56 13.67
CA PHE A 83 7.85 20.19 14.65
C PHE A 83 7.41 21.42 15.46
N GLU A 84 6.27 21.30 16.15
CA GLU A 84 5.68 22.40 16.93
C GLU A 84 6.59 22.91 18.06
N ASP A 85 7.51 22.09 18.56
CA ASP A 85 8.51 22.47 19.56
C ASP A 85 9.71 23.24 18.97
N GLY A 86 9.70 23.49 17.66
CA GLY A 86 10.78 24.13 16.91
C GLY A 86 11.95 23.19 16.60
N SER A 87 11.88 21.92 16.99
CA SER A 87 12.89 20.94 16.62
C SER A 87 12.83 20.65 15.12
N GLN A 88 13.99 20.35 14.54
CA GLN A 88 14.11 20.00 13.13
C GLN A 88 14.76 18.64 12.98
N LYS A 89 14.22 17.84 12.06
CA LYS A 89 14.80 16.56 11.64
C LYS A 89 15.07 16.61 10.15
N VAL A 90 16.33 16.44 9.77
CA VAL A 90 16.72 16.23 8.38
C VAL A 90 16.64 14.74 8.07
N VAL A 91 15.97 14.39 6.99
CA VAL A 91 15.82 13.02 6.53
C VAL A 91 16.50 12.86 5.18
N PRO A 92 17.45 11.90 5.05
CA PRO A 92 18.15 11.67 3.80
C PRO A 92 17.27 10.94 2.78
N ASN A 93 17.61 11.11 1.50
CA ASN A 93 16.91 10.52 0.36
C ASN A 93 16.69 9.00 0.48
N GLU A 94 17.68 8.26 0.99
CA GLU A 94 17.58 6.80 1.13
C GLU A 94 16.46 6.38 2.09
N GLU A 95 16.29 7.13 3.19
CA GLU A 95 15.23 6.90 4.17
C GLU A 95 13.86 7.29 3.59
N ILE A 96 13.80 8.38 2.81
CA ILE A 96 12.58 8.84 2.11
C ILE A 96 12.14 7.79 1.09
N ALA A 97 13.04 7.34 0.21
CA ALA A 97 12.73 6.37 -0.83
C ALA A 97 12.27 5.04 -0.24
N LEU A 98 13.00 4.50 0.74
CA LEU A 98 12.66 3.21 1.34
C LEU A 98 11.33 3.26 2.09
N LYS A 99 11.14 4.28 2.94
CA LYS A 99 9.91 4.42 3.72
C LYS A 99 8.71 4.79 2.85
N GLY A 100 8.91 5.60 1.82
CA GLY A 100 7.86 5.98 0.88
C GLY A 100 7.37 4.81 0.02
N ILE A 101 8.29 3.99 -0.49
CA ILE A 101 7.95 2.74 -1.18
C ILE A 101 7.22 1.81 -0.21
N GLY A 102 7.76 1.62 0.99
CA GLY A 102 7.11 0.81 2.03
C GLY A 102 5.69 1.29 2.35
N ALA A 103 5.49 2.60 2.51
CA ALA A 103 4.19 3.22 2.77
C ALA A 103 3.21 2.99 1.63
N SER A 104 3.67 3.13 0.38
CA SER A 104 2.85 2.96 -0.82
C SER A 104 2.35 1.52 -0.97
N PHE A 105 3.23 0.52 -0.82
CA PHE A 105 2.85 -0.89 -0.89
C PHE A 105 1.97 -1.31 0.28
N THR A 106 2.22 -0.75 1.48
CA THR A 106 1.37 -0.99 2.66
C THR A 106 -0.02 -0.41 2.47
N ALA A 107 -0.12 0.83 1.96
CA ALA A 107 -1.40 1.46 1.64
C ALA A 107 -2.19 0.67 0.60
N ALA A 108 -1.53 0.22 -0.48
CA ALA A 108 -2.14 -0.65 -1.49
C ALA A 108 -2.59 -2.01 -0.88
N GLY A 109 -1.78 -2.58 0.01
CA GLY A 109 -2.09 -3.78 0.79
C GLY A 109 -3.36 -3.65 1.61
N ILE A 110 -3.47 -2.59 2.41
CA ILE A 110 -4.62 -2.34 3.27
C ILE A 110 -5.86 -2.06 2.44
N CYS A 111 -5.77 -1.16 1.45
CA CYS A 111 -6.92 -0.82 0.60
C CYS A 111 -7.39 -2.03 -0.22
N GLY A 112 -6.48 -2.77 -0.84
CA GLY A 112 -6.80 -4.01 -1.56
C GLY A 112 -7.40 -5.07 -0.65
N GLY A 113 -6.82 -5.25 0.54
CA GLY A 113 -7.31 -6.18 1.56
C GLY A 113 -8.75 -5.89 2.00
N LEU A 114 -9.08 -4.63 2.26
CA LEU A 114 -10.42 -4.20 2.66
C LEU A 114 -11.45 -4.42 1.55
N VAL A 115 -11.11 -4.12 0.30
CA VAL A 115 -11.99 -4.37 -0.85
C VAL A 115 -12.25 -5.86 -1.02
N VAL A 116 -11.20 -6.69 -0.96
CA VAL A 116 -11.32 -8.15 -1.06
C VAL A 116 -12.18 -8.71 0.08
N LEU A 117 -11.98 -8.25 1.31
CA LEU A 117 -12.78 -8.65 2.47
C LEU A 117 -14.25 -8.27 2.30
N LEU A 118 -14.55 -7.07 1.83
CA LEU A 118 -15.93 -6.63 1.57
C LEU A 118 -16.60 -7.51 0.51
N LEU A 119 -15.91 -7.83 -0.59
CA LEU A 119 -16.42 -8.72 -1.63
C LEU A 119 -16.69 -10.13 -1.09
N MET A 120 -15.81 -10.64 -0.21
CA MET A 120 -16.02 -11.94 0.44
C MET A 120 -17.27 -11.96 1.31
N VAL A 121 -17.51 -10.91 2.10
CA VAL A 121 -18.72 -10.80 2.95
C VAL A 121 -19.98 -10.79 2.09
N ILE A 122 -19.97 -10.06 0.97
CA ILE A 122 -21.09 -10.03 0.01
C ILE A 122 -21.31 -11.42 -0.59
N ALA A 123 -20.25 -12.07 -1.06
CA ALA A 123 -20.33 -13.41 -1.65
C ALA A 123 -20.87 -14.44 -0.64
N ALA A 124 -20.42 -14.37 0.62
CA ALA A 124 -20.92 -15.23 1.69
C ALA A 124 -22.41 -14.98 1.98
N GLY A 125 -22.85 -13.72 1.99
CA GLY A 125 -24.26 -13.35 2.17
C GLY A 125 -25.16 -13.86 1.05
N ILE A 126 -24.73 -13.72 -0.21
CA ILE A 126 -25.46 -14.22 -1.39
C ILE A 126 -25.49 -15.76 -1.39
N GLY A 127 -24.33 -16.41 -1.18
CA GLY A 127 -24.22 -17.87 -1.12
C GLY A 127 -25.08 -18.47 -0.01
N GLY A 128 -25.09 -17.87 1.18
CA GLY A 128 -25.94 -18.30 2.29
C GLY A 128 -27.45 -18.19 1.99
N ARG A 129 -27.87 -17.25 1.14
CA ARG A 129 -29.27 -17.12 0.72
C ARG A 129 -29.66 -18.09 -0.40
N LEU A 130 -28.75 -18.37 -1.33
CA LEU A 130 -29.00 -19.28 -2.46
C LEU A 130 -29.03 -20.76 -2.04
N VAL A 131 -28.31 -21.15 -0.98
CA VAL A 131 -28.22 -22.54 -0.49
C VAL A 131 -29.30 -22.85 0.56
N ARG A 132 -30.38 -22.05 0.66
CA ARG A 132 -31.52 -22.44 1.51
C ARG A 132 -31.98 -23.85 1.10
N PRO A 133 -31.89 -24.86 1.98
CA PRO A 133 -32.36 -26.19 1.65
C PRO A 133 -33.86 -26.09 1.37
N LYS A 134 -34.32 -26.68 0.27
CA LYS A 134 -35.74 -26.98 0.11
C LYS A 134 -36.13 -27.84 1.32
N THR A 135 -36.91 -27.27 2.21
CA THR A 135 -37.62 -28.00 3.26
C THR A 135 -38.67 -28.84 2.56
N GLU A 136 -38.36 -30.12 2.32
CA GLU A 136 -39.37 -31.18 2.32
C GLU A 136 -39.42 -31.80 3.71
#